data_AF-A0A7X6VD71-F1
#
_entry.id   AF-A0A7X6VD71-F1
#
_cell.length_a   1.000
_cell.length_b   1.000
_cell.length_c   1.000
_cell.angle_alpha   90.00
_cell.angle_beta   90.00
_cell.angle_gamma   90.00
#
_symmetry.space_group_name_H-M   'P 1'
#
loop_
_entity.id
_entity.type
_entity.pdbx_description
1 polymer ?
#
loop_
_entity_poly.entity_id
_entity_poly.type
_entity_poly.pdbx_seq_one_letter_code
_entity_poly.pdbx_strand_id
1 'polypeptide(L)'
;MRTFAAFIAEDRAAFIDGFLHGKQISDFKDDRGNKMRDIVLRERLEKYDPRISDVYKKSSGYVHFSDMAFFSSVCVKDDYRIEFSVGLPLREEANGILLEGADAVIHYTLLEYRLLQAVVKSKERVDRNPNPSEVD
;
A
#
# COMPACT_ATOMS: atom_id res chain seq x y z
N MET A 1 -2.92 -0.26 2.40
CA MET A 1 -3.09 -1.73 2.57
C MET A 1 -3.50 -2.09 4.00
N ARG A 2 -2.66 -1.84 5.02
CA ARG A 2 -2.96 -2.21 6.42
C ARG A 2 -4.23 -1.56 6.97
N THR A 3 -4.35 -0.25 6.81
CA THR A 3 -5.55 0.50 7.21
C THR A 3 -6.79 -0.03 6.53
N PHE A 4 -6.72 -0.30 5.21
CA PHE A 4 -7.82 -0.91 4.46
C PHE A 4 -8.23 -2.29 4.99
N ALA A 5 -7.28 -3.14 5.39
CA ALA A 5 -7.57 -4.44 5.99
C ALA A 5 -8.47 -4.33 7.23
N ALA A 6 -8.31 -3.28 8.06
CA ALA A 6 -9.16 -3.03 9.21
C ALA A 6 -10.63 -2.75 8.84
N PHE A 7 -10.90 -2.20 7.66
CA PHE A 7 -12.27 -1.92 7.19
C PHE A 7 -12.97 -3.18 6.67
N ILE A 8 -12.22 -4.08 6.07
CA ILE A 8 -12.74 -5.27 5.38
C ILE A 8 -12.54 -6.55 6.19
N ALA A 9 -11.96 -6.50 7.38
CA ALA A 9 -11.81 -7.69 8.22
C ALA A 9 -13.18 -8.29 8.56
N GLU A 10 -13.27 -9.62 8.55
CA GLU A 10 -14.46 -10.39 8.94
C GLU A 10 -14.91 -10.01 10.36
N ASP A 11 -13.98 -10.03 11.31
CA ASP A 11 -14.13 -9.49 12.65
C ASP A 11 -13.12 -8.35 12.85
N ARG A 12 -13.64 -7.12 12.88
CA ARG A 12 -12.82 -5.91 13.01
C ARG A 12 -12.20 -5.76 14.40
N ALA A 13 -12.89 -6.19 15.45
CA ALA A 13 -12.38 -6.08 16.82
C ALA A 13 -11.24 -7.08 17.03
N ALA A 14 -11.45 -8.34 16.64
CA ALA A 14 -10.42 -9.37 16.69
C ALA A 14 -9.24 -9.05 15.76
N PHE A 15 -9.50 -8.42 14.61
CA PHE A 15 -8.43 -7.94 13.73
C PHE A 15 -7.57 -6.88 14.41
N ILE A 16 -8.16 -5.83 14.99
CA ILE A 16 -7.41 -4.75 15.64
C ILE A 16 -6.61 -5.31 16.82
N ASP A 17 -7.26 -6.09 17.68
CA ASP A 17 -6.60 -6.69 18.85
C ASP A 17 -5.43 -7.59 18.42
N GLY A 18 -5.66 -8.54 17.51
CA GLY A 18 -4.61 -9.45 17.08
C GLY A 18 -3.49 -8.74 16.30
N PHE A 19 -3.80 -7.73 15.49
CA PHE A 19 -2.80 -6.93 14.78
C PHE A 19 -1.89 -6.17 15.75
N LEU A 20 -2.46 -5.56 16.81
CA LEU A 20 -1.68 -4.88 17.85
C LEU A 20 -0.79 -5.86 18.64
N HIS A 21 -1.22 -7.12 18.78
CA HIS A 21 -0.40 -8.20 19.35
C HIS A 21 0.61 -8.83 18.36
N GLY A 22 0.77 -8.25 17.16
CA GLY A 22 1.78 -8.67 16.18
C GLY A 22 1.35 -9.83 15.27
N LYS A 23 0.09 -10.23 15.27
CA LYS A 23 -0.43 -11.24 14.32
C LYS A 23 -0.37 -10.68 12.89
N GLN A 24 0.03 -11.53 11.94
CA GLN A 24 0.15 -11.12 10.55
C GLN A 24 -1.24 -10.88 9.93
N ILE A 25 -1.36 -9.85 9.09
CA ILE A 25 -2.62 -9.52 8.40
C ILE A 25 -3.12 -10.70 7.55
N SER A 26 -2.20 -11.47 6.96
CA SER A 26 -2.50 -12.67 6.17
C SER A 26 -3.18 -13.80 6.94
N ASP A 27 -3.13 -13.77 8.27
CA ASP A 27 -3.77 -14.77 9.12
C ASP A 27 -5.24 -14.46 9.41
N PHE A 28 -5.70 -13.24 9.07
CA PHE A 28 -7.08 -12.82 9.20
C PHE A 28 -7.83 -12.98 7.88
N LYS A 29 -9.15 -13.11 7.99
CA LYS A 29 -10.05 -13.18 6.84
C LYS A 29 -10.70 -11.82 6.57
N ASP A 30 -10.99 -11.56 5.30
CA ASP A 30 -11.84 -10.45 4.89
C ASP A 30 -13.33 -10.77 5.05
N ASP A 31 -14.20 -9.79 4.80
CA ASP A 31 -15.66 -9.88 4.83
C ASP A 31 -16.26 -10.86 3.78
N ARG A 32 -15.40 -11.56 3.02
CA ARG A 32 -15.74 -12.63 2.06
C ARG A 32 -15.15 -13.98 2.46
N GLY A 33 -14.54 -14.08 3.65
CA GLY A 33 -13.92 -15.29 4.18
C GLY A 33 -12.53 -15.60 3.61
N ASN A 34 -11.92 -14.72 2.80
CA ASN A 34 -10.60 -14.95 2.20
C ASN A 34 -9.49 -14.46 3.11
N LYS A 35 -8.40 -15.23 3.22
CA LYS A 35 -7.18 -14.77 3.91
C LYS A 35 -6.64 -13.49 3.27
N MET A 36 -6.39 -12.45 4.08
CA MET A 36 -5.96 -11.12 3.66
C MET A 36 -4.47 -11.07 3.29
N ARG A 37 -4.08 -11.87 2.30
CA ARG A 37 -2.78 -11.78 1.63
C ARG A 37 -2.73 -10.51 0.77
N ASP A 38 -1.53 -10.02 0.47
CA ASP A 38 -1.33 -8.80 -0.32
C ASP A 38 -2.09 -8.83 -1.66
N ILE A 39 -2.15 -9.98 -2.32
CA ILE A 39 -2.92 -10.16 -3.56
C ILE A 39 -4.41 -9.84 -3.38
N VAL A 40 -5.02 -10.34 -2.29
CA VAL A 40 -6.45 -10.11 -1.99
C VAL A 40 -6.68 -8.65 -1.64
N LEU A 41 -5.81 -8.06 -0.81
CA LEU A 41 -5.91 -6.65 -0.43
C LEU A 41 -5.77 -5.74 -1.65
N ARG A 42 -4.84 -6.04 -2.56
CA ARG A 42 -4.62 -5.32 -3.82
C ARG A 42 -5.84 -5.42 -4.74
N GLU A 43 -6.34 -6.62 -5.01
CA GLU A 43 -7.51 -6.84 -5.87
C GLU A 43 -8.77 -6.14 -5.34
N ARG A 44 -8.90 -6.05 -4.01
CA ARG A 44 -9.99 -5.31 -3.39
C ARG A 44 -9.82 -3.81 -3.47
N LEU A 45 -8.60 -3.30 -3.30
CA LEU A 45 -8.29 -1.87 -3.46
C LEU A 45 -8.40 -1.41 -4.91
N GLU A 46 -8.14 -2.29 -5.88
CA GLU A 46 -8.24 -2.00 -7.32
C GLU A 46 -9.65 -1.55 -7.74
N LYS A 47 -10.68 -1.98 -6.98
CA LYS A 47 -12.06 -1.51 -7.17
C LYS A 47 -12.26 -0.03 -6.82
N TYR A 48 -11.39 0.53 -5.99
CA TYR A 48 -11.44 1.93 -5.55
C TYR A 48 -10.41 2.79 -6.28
N ASP A 49 -9.25 2.20 -6.60
CA ASP A 49 -8.20 2.82 -7.39
C ASP A 49 -7.60 1.81 -8.38
N PRO A 50 -7.99 1.86 -9.67
CA PRO A 50 -7.50 0.93 -10.69
C PRO A 50 -5.98 0.95 -10.87
N ARG A 51 -5.30 2.04 -10.47
CA ARG A 51 -3.84 2.19 -10.64
C ARG A 51 -3.05 1.35 -9.63
N ILE A 52 -3.67 0.92 -8.54
CA ILE A 52 -2.96 0.31 -7.42
C ILE A 52 -2.30 -1.01 -7.79
N SER A 53 -2.88 -1.77 -8.71
CA SER A 53 -2.34 -3.06 -9.11
C SER A 53 -0.99 -2.90 -9.81
N ASP A 54 -0.92 -1.94 -10.73
CA ASP A 54 0.29 -1.62 -11.48
C ASP A 54 1.34 -0.95 -10.61
N VAL A 55 0.95 0.03 -9.79
CA VAL A 55 1.89 0.70 -8.88
C VAL A 55 2.47 -0.29 -7.87
N TYR A 56 1.64 -1.19 -7.32
CA TYR A 56 2.12 -2.22 -6.39
C TYR A 56 3.16 -3.14 -7.05
N LYS A 57 2.90 -3.62 -8.27
CA LYS A 57 3.85 -4.48 -9.01
C LYS A 57 5.15 -3.76 -9.33
N LYS A 58 5.09 -2.50 -9.78
CA LYS A 58 6.29 -1.70 -10.07
C LYS A 58 7.11 -1.45 -8.82
N SER A 59 6.46 -0.99 -7.74
CA SER A 59 7.12 -0.67 -6.47
C SER A 59 7.69 -1.91 -5.76
N SER A 60 6.99 -3.04 -5.77
CA SER A 60 7.52 -4.29 -5.21
C SER A 60 8.76 -4.80 -5.96
N GLY A 61 8.85 -4.53 -7.27
CA GLY A 61 10.05 -4.80 -8.06
C GLY A 61 11.30 -4.11 -7.50
N TYR A 62 11.20 -2.85 -7.09
CA TYR A 62 12.33 -2.13 -6.49
C TYR A 62 12.75 -2.70 -5.12
N VAL A 63 11.79 -3.16 -4.32
CA VAL A 63 12.06 -3.70 -2.96
C VAL A 63 12.74 -5.06 -3.01
N HIS A 64 12.36 -5.92 -3.95
CA HIS A 64 12.90 -7.28 -4.05
C HIS A 64 14.24 -7.37 -4.79
N PHE A 65 14.93 -6.25 -5.04
CA PHE A 65 16.10 -6.20 -5.93
C PHE A 65 15.82 -6.88 -7.28
N SER A 66 14.60 -6.72 -7.81
CA SER A 66 14.21 -7.35 -9.07
C SER A 66 14.91 -6.70 -10.27
N ASP A 67 14.60 -7.19 -11.47
CA ASP A 67 14.98 -6.60 -12.76
C ASP A 67 14.94 -5.07 -12.74
N MET A 68 13.92 -4.45 -12.15
CA MET A 68 13.80 -2.99 -12.10
C MET A 68 14.93 -2.33 -11.31
N ALA A 69 15.25 -2.81 -10.12
CA ALA A 69 16.34 -2.25 -9.31
C ALA A 69 17.70 -2.53 -9.96
N PHE A 70 17.86 -3.72 -10.54
CA PHE A 70 19.08 -4.12 -11.24
C PHE A 70 19.32 -3.21 -12.46
N PHE A 71 18.39 -3.16 -13.41
CA PHE A 71 18.52 -2.36 -14.63
C PHE A 71 18.61 -0.86 -14.36
N SER A 72 17.99 -0.35 -13.29
CA SER A 72 18.16 1.05 -12.89
C SER A 72 19.61 1.39 -12.47
N SER A 73 20.38 0.37 -12.07
CA SER A 73 21.78 0.51 -11.68
C SER A 73 22.75 0.27 -12.84
N VAL A 74 22.25 -0.17 -14.01
CA VAL A 74 23.05 -0.52 -15.19
C VAL A 74 22.94 0.55 -16.26
N CYS A 75 24.05 0.90 -16.89
CA CYS A 75 24.06 1.76 -18.06
C CYS A 75 25.04 1.27 -19.12
N VAL A 76 24.59 1.30 -20.37
CA VAL A 76 25.45 1.08 -21.53
C VAL A 76 26.16 2.38 -21.87
N LYS A 77 27.48 2.31 -22.00
CA LYS A 77 28.33 3.38 -22.51
C LYS A 77 28.77 3.04 -23.93
N ASP A 78 29.26 4.04 -24.65
CA ASP A 78 29.95 3.84 -25.92
C ASP A 78 31.13 2.84 -25.74
N ASP A 79 31.58 2.22 -26.83
CA ASP A 79 32.66 1.22 -26.86
C ASP A 79 32.35 -0.14 -26.17
N TYR A 80 31.11 -0.62 -26.24
CA TYR A 80 30.70 -1.92 -25.69
C TYR A 80 30.92 -2.06 -24.17
N ARG A 81 30.82 -0.95 -23.43
CA ARG A 81 31.03 -0.92 -21.98
C ARG A 81 29.69 -0.92 -21.24
N ILE A 82 29.64 -1.66 -20.14
CA ILE A 82 28.52 -1.68 -19.21
C ILE A 82 29.04 -1.17 -17.86
N GLU A 83 28.37 -0.16 -17.31
CA GLU A 83 28.70 0.40 -16.00
C GLU A 83 27.59 0.09 -15.00
N PHE A 84 27.98 -0.32 -13.81
CA PHE A 84 27.11 -0.51 -12.66
C PHE A 84 27.37 0.61 -11.64
N SER A 85 26.34 1.32 -11.22
CA SER A 85 26.44 2.39 -10.23
C SER A 85 25.68 2.01 -8.97
N VAL A 86 26.37 1.91 -7.83
CA VAL A 86 25.78 1.62 -6.51
C VAL A 86 26.26 2.66 -5.51
N GLY A 87 25.33 3.35 -4.85
CA GLY A 87 25.65 4.39 -3.86
C GLY A 87 26.21 5.70 -4.46
N LEU A 88 26.27 5.81 -5.78
CA LEU A 88 26.59 7.06 -6.48
C LEU A 88 25.33 7.95 -6.58
N PRO A 89 25.50 9.27 -6.78
CA PRO A 89 24.37 10.16 -7.07
C PRO A 89 23.52 9.61 -8.22
N LEU A 90 22.20 9.77 -8.08
CA LEU A 90 21.26 9.41 -9.13
C LEU A 90 21.54 10.27 -10.36
N ARG A 91 21.45 9.65 -11.53
CA ARG A 91 21.66 10.33 -12.80
C ARG A 91 20.37 10.99 -13.27
N GLU A 92 20.49 11.99 -14.13
CA GLU A 92 19.35 12.75 -14.68
C GLU A 92 18.33 11.84 -15.37
N GLU A 93 18.74 10.73 -15.98
CA GLU A 93 17.84 9.78 -16.63
C GLU A 93 16.87 9.09 -15.65
N ALA A 94 17.23 9.04 -14.36
CA ALA A 94 16.35 8.51 -13.31
C ALA A 94 15.22 9.48 -12.95
N ASN A 95 15.30 10.77 -13.31
CA ASN A 95 14.36 11.80 -12.89
C ASN A 95 12.91 11.46 -13.25
N GLY A 96 12.65 10.89 -14.43
CA GLY A 96 11.31 10.50 -14.84
C GLY A 96 10.68 9.46 -13.90
N ILE A 97 11.44 8.44 -13.52
CA ILE A 97 11.00 7.39 -12.59
C ILE A 97 10.83 7.95 -11.17
N LEU A 98 11.71 8.85 -10.74
CA LEU A 98 11.62 9.49 -9.43
C LEU A 98 10.38 10.37 -9.32
N LEU A 99 10.05 11.12 -10.38
CA LEU A 99 8.81 11.91 -10.46
C LEU A 99 7.57 11.02 -10.44
N GLU A 100 7.54 9.91 -11.20
CA GLU A 100 6.45 8.92 -11.13
C GLU A 100 6.29 8.36 -9.70
N GLY A 101 7.41 8.08 -9.02
CA GLY A 101 7.42 7.64 -7.63
C GLY A 101 6.86 8.70 -6.67
N ALA A 102 7.24 9.96 -6.83
CA ALA A 102 6.73 11.07 -6.04
C ALA A 102 5.21 11.25 -6.23
N ASP A 103 4.73 11.19 -7.48
CA ASP A 103 3.30 11.26 -7.80
C ASP A 103 2.52 10.11 -7.15
N ALA A 104 3.07 8.89 -7.19
CA ALA A 104 2.47 7.74 -6.51
C ALA A 104 2.39 7.96 -4.99
N VAL A 105 3.46 8.46 -4.36
CA VAL A 105 3.48 8.76 -2.92
C VAL A 105 2.41 9.80 -2.57
N ILE A 106 2.31 10.89 -3.33
CA ILE A 106 1.29 11.92 -3.13
C ILE A 106 -0.11 11.31 -3.23
N HIS A 107 -0.37 10.55 -4.30
CA HIS A 107 -1.67 9.93 -4.55
C HIS A 107 -2.09 8.96 -3.44
N TYR A 108 -1.20 8.04 -3.02
CA TYR A 108 -1.53 7.06 -1.98
C TYR A 108 -1.57 7.67 -0.58
N THR A 109 -0.83 8.75 -0.32
CA THR A 109 -0.97 9.52 0.93
C THR A 109 -2.35 10.17 1.01
N LEU A 110 -2.84 10.73 -0.09
CA LEU A 110 -4.20 11.29 -0.16
C LEU A 110 -5.28 10.21 -0.04
N LEU A 111 -5.06 9.02 -0.62
CA LEU A 111 -5.97 7.88 -0.46
C LEU A 111 -6.04 7.44 1.01
N GLU A 112 -4.90 7.29 1.66
CA GLU A 112 -4.80 6.93 3.07
C GLU A 112 -5.47 7.99 3.96
N TYR A 113 -5.25 9.28 3.68
CA TYR A 113 -5.92 10.38 4.36
C TYR A 113 -7.45 10.27 4.27
N ARG A 114 -8.00 9.90 3.11
CA ARG A 114 -9.45 9.69 2.95
C ARG A 114 -9.97 8.53 3.80
N LEU A 115 -9.19 7.44 3.92
CA LEU A 115 -9.55 6.33 4.80
C LEU A 115 -9.56 6.77 6.27
N LEU A 116 -8.55 7.51 6.72
CA LEU A 116 -8.47 8.02 8.09
C LEU A 116 -9.58 9.02 8.40
N GLN A 117 -9.98 9.85 7.45
CA GLN A 117 -11.15 10.74 7.58
C GLN A 117 -12.43 9.98 7.89
N ALA A 118 -12.62 8.77 7.33
CA ALA A 118 -13.77 7.93 7.66
C ALA A 118 -13.72 7.44 9.12
N VAL A 119 -12.52 7.13 9.64
CA VAL A 119 -12.32 6.76 11.05
C VAL A 119 -12.65 7.93 11.97
N VAL A 120 -12.12 9.13 11.69
CA VAL A 120 -12.39 10.35 12.47
C VAL A 120 -13.89 10.62 12.54
N LYS A 121 -14.57 10.62 11.39
CA LYS A 121 -16.03 10.80 11.34
C LYS A 121 -16.79 9.72 12.11
N SER A 122 -16.30 8.48 12.11
CA SER A 122 -16.90 7.40 12.90
C SER A 122 -16.74 7.64 14.40
N LYS A 123 -15.56 8.09 14.85
CA LYS A 123 -15.30 8.42 16.24
C LYS A 123 -16.16 9.59 16.70
N GLU A 124 -16.28 10.65 15.90
CA GLU A 124 -17.15 11.79 16.21
C GLU A 124 -18.61 11.37 16.42
N ARG A 125 -19.12 10.42 15.62
CA ARG A 125 -20.50 9.91 15.81
C ARG A 125 -20.66 9.20 17.15
N VAL A 126 -19.70 8.38 17.53
CA VAL A 126 -19.71 7.67 18.82
C VAL A 126 -19.60 8.66 19.98
N ASP A 127 -18.74 9.67 19.87
CA ASP A 127 -18.55 10.68 20.92
C ASP A 127 -19.79 11.56 21.11
N ARG A 128 -20.52 11.86 20.03
CA ARG A 128 -21.79 12.61 20.09
C ARG A 128 -22.96 11.76 20.60
N ASN A 129 -22.91 10.43 20.44
CA ASN A 129 -23.97 9.53 20.89
C ASN A 129 -23.39 8.25 21.53
N PRO A 130 -22.97 8.31 22.81
CA PRO A 130 -22.23 7.22 23.45
C PRO A 130 -23.04 5.93 23.69
N ASN A 131 -24.37 5.96 23.53
CA ASN A 131 -25.25 4.78 23.60
C ASN A 131 -26.03 4.61 22.28
N PRO A 132 -25.50 3.89 21.28
CA PRO A 132 -26.23 3.58 20.04
C PRO A 132 -27.03 2.27 20.13
N SER A 133 -27.30 1.74 21.33
CA SER A 133 -28.19 0.59 21.48
C SER A 133 -29.62 1.01 21.17
N GLU A 134 -30.25 0.28 20.24
CA GLU A 134 -31.65 0.34 19.80
C GLU A 134 -31.93 1.26 18.59
N VAL A 135 -31.49 0.84 17.41
CA VAL A 135 -32.36 0.90 16.22
C VAL A 135 -32.22 -0.42 15.47
N ASP A 136 -33.37 -1.08 15.29
CA ASP A 136 -33.62 -2.38 14.65
C ASP A 136 -32.93 -2.61 13.29
#